data_AF-A0A087NY50-F1
#
_entry.id   AF-A0A087NY50-F1
#
_cell.length_a   1.000
_cell.length_b   1.000
_cell.length_c   1.000
_cell.angle_alpha   90.00
_cell.angle_beta   90.00
_cell.angle_gamma   90.00
#
_symmetry.space_group_name_H-M   'P 1'
#
loop_
_entity.id
_entity.type
_entity.pdbx_description
1 polymer ?
#
loop_
_entity_poly.entity_id
_entity_poly.type
_entity_poly.pdbx_seq_one_letter_code
_entity_poly.pdbx_strand_id
1 'polypeptide(L)'
;MTTPEHPPLVRIEPLGTTFDAPDSLTLLEAAAFARVSLPRSCRNGTCRSCLCRIVSGSVRYTIEWPGLSREEKADGYTLPCVAVATSDLVLDVPDAVMLD
;
A
#
# COMPACT_ATOMS: atom_id res chain seq x y z
N MET A 1 -22.07 7.02 8.83
CA MET A 1 -20.71 6.93 8.27
C MET A 1 -20.86 6.27 6.92
N THR A 2 -20.82 7.06 5.86
CA THR A 2 -21.08 6.61 4.50
C THR A 2 -19.87 5.78 4.05
N THR A 3 -20.05 4.47 3.89
CA THR A 3 -19.10 3.64 3.15
C THR A 3 -19.01 4.22 1.74
N PRO A 4 -17.80 4.47 1.19
CA PRO A 4 -17.71 4.97 -0.18
C PRO A 4 -18.37 3.97 -1.15
N GLU A 5 -19.07 4.49 -2.16
CA GLU A 5 -19.76 3.68 -3.18
C GLU A 5 -18.77 2.83 -4.03
N HIS A 6 -17.48 3.16 -3.96
CA HIS A 6 -16.39 2.51 -4.68
C HIS A 6 -15.17 2.27 -3.77
N PRO A 7 -14.39 1.21 -4.02
CA PRO A 7 -13.12 1.01 -3.33
C PRO A 7 -12.16 2.17 -3.64
N PRO A 8 -11.27 2.55 -2.71
CA PRO A 8 -10.19 3.49 -2.97
C PRO A 8 -9.36 3.15 -4.21
N LEU A 9 -9.00 4.15 -5.00
CA LEU A 9 -8.07 4.01 -6.12
C LEU A 9 -6.63 4.26 -5.67
N VAL A 10 -5.73 3.32 -5.96
CA VAL A 10 -4.30 3.42 -5.64
C VAL A 10 -3.51 3.63 -6.91
N ARG A 11 -2.64 4.65 -6.94
CA ARG A 11 -1.68 4.92 -8.02
C ARG A 11 -0.26 4.61 -7.55
N ILE A 12 0.51 3.91 -8.37
CA ILE A 12 1.92 3.60 -8.11
C ILE A 12 2.80 4.52 -8.97
N GLU A 13 3.67 5.28 -8.33
CA GLU A 13 4.69 6.11 -8.97
C GLU A 13 6.08 5.45 -8.85
N PRO A 14 6.97 5.61 -9.85
CA PRO A 14 6.77 6.32 -11.12
C PRO A 14 6.08 5.46 -12.21
N LEU A 15 5.63 4.24 -11.87
CA LEU A 15 5.05 3.29 -12.83
C LEU A 15 3.80 3.84 -13.54
N GLY A 16 3.04 4.73 -12.90
CA GLY A 16 1.84 5.37 -13.42
C GLY A 16 0.58 4.48 -13.39
N THR A 17 0.70 3.20 -13.04
CA THR A 17 -0.42 2.25 -12.99
C THR A 17 -1.33 2.52 -11.80
N THR A 18 -2.63 2.34 -12.02
CA THR A 18 -3.68 2.45 -10.99
C THR A 18 -4.43 1.15 -10.79
N PHE A 19 -4.89 0.88 -9.57
CA PHE A 19 -5.74 -0.27 -9.24
C PHE A 19 -6.69 0.01 -8.08
N ASP A 20 -7.80 -0.73 -8.02
CA ASP A 20 -8.74 -0.68 -6.91
C ASP A 20 -8.18 -1.39 -5.66
N ALA A 21 -8.33 -0.76 -4.50
CA ALA A 21 -7.91 -1.31 -3.21
C ALA A 21 -9.12 -1.47 -2.26
N PRO A 22 -9.88 -2.56 -2.36
CA PRO A 22 -10.98 -2.83 -1.43
C PRO A 22 -10.45 -3.04 -0.01
N ASP A 23 -11.28 -2.73 0.98
CA ASP A 23 -10.92 -2.79 2.40
C ASP A 23 -10.65 -4.22 2.93
N SER A 24 -11.03 -5.23 2.15
CA SER A 24 -10.79 -6.66 2.37
C SER A 24 -9.38 -7.12 1.97
N LEU A 25 -8.61 -6.29 1.25
CA LEU A 25 -7.28 -6.63 0.76
C LEU A 25 -6.23 -5.65 1.30
N THR A 26 -5.04 -6.17 1.57
CA THR A 26 -3.86 -5.32 1.74
C THR A 26 -3.47 -4.68 0.40
N LEU A 27 -2.74 -3.57 0.45
CA LEU A 27 -2.21 -2.91 -0.73
C LEU A 27 -1.32 -3.85 -1.57
N LEU A 28 -0.56 -4.75 -0.92
CA LEU A 28 0.23 -5.76 -1.61
C LEU A 28 -0.64 -6.79 -2.36
N GLU A 29 -1.75 -7.22 -1.78
CA GLU A 29 -2.67 -8.17 -2.40
C GLU A 29 -3.44 -7.52 -3.56
N ALA A 30 -3.99 -6.32 -3.34
CA ALA A 30 -4.68 -5.55 -4.37
C ALA A 30 -3.78 -5.28 -5.58
N ALA A 31 -2.53 -4.86 -5.35
CA ALA A 31 -1.53 -4.71 -6.41
C ALA A 31 -1.30 -6.01 -7.18
N ALA A 32 -1.14 -7.14 -6.47
CA ALA A 32 -0.92 -8.43 -7.10
C ALA A 32 -2.09 -8.89 -7.98
N PHE A 33 -3.35 -8.66 -7.55
CA PHE A 33 -4.53 -8.94 -8.37
C PHE A 33 -4.58 -8.07 -9.63
N ALA A 34 -4.11 -6.83 -9.53
CA ALA A 34 -3.97 -5.91 -10.66
C ALA A 34 -2.72 -6.16 -11.52
N ARG A 35 -2.00 -7.26 -11.27
CA ARG A 35 -0.74 -7.61 -11.97
C ARG A 35 0.36 -6.55 -11.79
N VAL A 36 0.38 -5.88 -10.63
CA VAL A 36 1.46 -4.99 -10.19
C VAL A 36 2.26 -5.71 -9.09
N SER A 37 3.55 -5.94 -9.34
CA SER A 37 4.46 -6.50 -8.35
C SER A 37 5.11 -5.40 -7.54
N LEU A 38 4.84 -5.38 -6.24
CA LEU A 38 5.58 -4.57 -5.27
C LEU A 38 6.70 -5.42 -4.61
N PRO A 39 7.83 -4.81 -4.23
CA PRO A 39 8.84 -5.46 -3.42
C PRO A 39 8.24 -6.15 -2.18
N ARG A 40 8.63 -7.42 -1.92
CA ARG A 40 8.05 -8.20 -0.83
C ARG A 40 8.97 -9.32 -0.35
N SER A 41 8.83 -9.69 0.92
CA SER A 41 9.45 -10.90 1.50
C SER A 41 8.52 -11.55 2.53
N CYS A 42 8.52 -11.11 3.80
CA CYS A 42 7.81 -11.79 4.90
C CYS A 42 6.28 -11.71 4.87
N ARG A 43 5.70 -10.66 4.27
CA ARG A 43 4.26 -10.37 4.25
C ARG A 43 3.57 -10.32 5.63
N ASN A 44 4.31 -9.98 6.68
CA ASN A 44 3.78 -9.87 8.04
C ASN A 44 4.18 -8.56 8.74
N GLY A 45 4.69 -7.58 7.98
CA GLY A 45 5.01 -6.24 8.49
C GLY A 45 6.33 -6.12 9.24
N THR A 46 7.26 -7.08 9.15
CA THR A 46 8.53 -7.04 9.93
C THR A 46 9.80 -6.85 9.11
N CYS A 47 9.92 -7.49 7.94
CA CYS A 47 11.19 -7.50 7.17
C CYS A 47 11.51 -6.20 6.44
N ARG A 48 10.53 -5.30 6.31
CA ARG A 48 10.63 -4.01 5.61
C ARG A 48 11.00 -4.07 4.11
N SER A 49 11.05 -5.24 3.48
CA SER A 49 11.30 -5.35 2.03
C SER A 49 10.25 -4.64 1.16
N CYS A 50 9.04 -4.42 1.67
CA CYS A 50 7.98 -3.69 0.98
C CYS A 50 7.92 -2.20 1.33
N LEU A 51 8.85 -1.68 2.13
CA LEU A 51 8.81 -0.30 2.61
C LEU A 51 8.73 0.68 1.43
N CYS A 52 7.73 1.56 1.47
CA CYS A 52 7.53 2.60 0.47
C CYS A 52 6.93 3.84 1.11
N ARG A 53 6.71 4.90 0.33
CA ARG A 53 6.17 6.17 0.83
C ARG A 53 4.78 6.47 0.29
N ILE A 54 3.91 6.96 1.15
CA ILE A 54 2.63 7.58 0.79
C ILE A 54 2.91 9.02 0.37
N VAL A 55 2.61 9.33 -0.88
CA VAL A 55 2.69 10.69 -1.44
C VAL A 55 1.41 11.46 -1.14
N SER A 56 0.27 10.77 -1.19
CA SER A 56 -1.05 11.33 -0.87
C SER A 56 -1.99 10.21 -0.42
N GLY A 57 -2.97 10.56 0.42
CA GLY A 57 -3.96 9.62 0.94
C GLY A 57 -3.61 9.06 2.32
N SER A 58 -4.30 7.99 2.70
CA SER A 58 -4.21 7.42 4.03
C SER A 58 -4.41 5.91 4.03
N VAL A 59 -3.85 5.25 5.04
CA VAL A 59 -3.97 3.81 5.26
C VAL A 59 -4.27 3.50 6.72
N ARG A 60 -4.88 2.34 6.95
CA ARG A 60 -4.87 1.66 8.26
C ARG A 60 -4.03 0.39 8.17
N TYR A 61 -3.58 -0.13 9.31
CA TYR A 61 -2.83 -1.37 9.38
C TYR A 61 -3.69 -2.54 9.86
N THR A 62 -3.45 -3.73 9.32
CA THR A 62 -4.11 -4.98 9.75
C THR A 62 -3.49 -5.58 11.02
N ILE A 63 -2.34 -5.05 11.43
CA ILE A 63 -1.64 -5.41 12.66
C ILE A 63 -1.41 -4.16 13.52
N GLU A 64 -1.32 -4.34 14.83
CA GLU A 64 -1.16 -3.24 15.77
C GLU A 64 0.22 -2.55 15.65
N TRP A 65 1.27 -3.36 15.47
CA TRP A 65 2.67 -2.91 15.50
C TRP A 65 3.42 -3.31 14.22
N PRO A 66 3.19 -2.64 13.09
CA PRO A 66 4.08 -2.79 11.93
C PRO A 66 5.49 -2.32 12.30
N GLY A 67 6.52 -2.87 11.64
CA GLY A 67 7.94 -2.52 11.79
C GLY A 67 8.30 -1.13 11.27
N LEU A 68 7.53 -0.12 11.70
CA LEU A 68 7.64 1.31 11.41
C LEU A 68 7.67 2.08 12.73
N SER A 69 8.63 3.00 12.87
CA SER A 69 8.64 3.96 13.98
C SER A 69 7.50 4.98 13.84
N ARG A 70 7.32 5.81 14.88
CA ARG A 70 6.34 6.91 14.81
C ARG A 70 6.80 7.99 13.83
N GLU A 71 8.09 8.32 13.80
CA GLU A 71 8.65 9.27 12.84
C GLU A 71 8.49 8.77 11.41
N GLU A 72 8.77 7.50 11.13
CA GLU A 72 8.60 6.93 9.80
C GLU A 72 7.15 7.05 9.31
N LYS A 73 6.18 6.76 10.17
CA LYS A 73 4.76 6.96 9.84
C LYS A 73 4.44 8.43 9.56
N ALA A 74 5.03 9.35 10.31
CA ALA A 74 4.84 10.79 10.12
C ALA A 74 5.48 11.31 8.81
N ASP A 75 6.61 10.72 8.41
CA ASP A 75 7.29 11.01 7.14
C ASP A 75 6.60 10.36 5.92
N GLY A 76 5.52 9.60 6.15
CA GLY A 76 4.70 8.96 5.13
C GLY A 76 5.16 7.56 4.76
N TYR A 77 6.09 6.94 5.50
CA TYR A 77 6.47 5.55 5.22
C TYR A 77 5.36 4.57 5.60
N THR A 78 5.22 3.54 4.78
CA THR A 78 4.24 2.47 4.99
C THR A 78 4.78 1.11 4.59
N LEU A 79 4.11 0.05 5.07
CA LEU A 79 4.35 -1.33 4.69
C LEU A 79 3.11 -1.87 3.98
N PRO A 80 3.05 -1.84 2.63
CA PRO A 80 1.90 -2.26 1.82
C PRO A 80 1.41 -3.67 2.12
N CYS A 81 2.30 -4.56 2.60
CA CYS A 81 1.96 -5.95 2.93
C CYS A 81 1.01 -6.11 4.12
N VAL A 82 0.81 -5.08 4.92
CA VAL A 82 -0.09 -5.07 6.09
C VAL A 82 -0.91 -3.78 6.16
N ALA A 83 -0.88 -2.97 5.11
CA ALA A 83 -1.63 -1.72 5.02
C ALA A 83 -2.83 -1.88 4.10
N VAL A 84 -3.93 -1.22 4.45
CA VAL A 84 -5.17 -1.16 3.67
C VAL A 84 -5.52 0.30 3.44
N ALA A 85 -5.88 0.66 2.21
CA ALA A 85 -6.28 2.02 1.86
C ALA A 85 -7.54 2.44 2.63
N THR A 86 -7.54 3.68 3.12
CA THR A 86 -8.73 4.31 3.73
C THR A 86 -9.24 5.51 2.92
N SER A 87 -8.50 5.90 1.88
CA SER A 87 -8.84 6.90 0.88
C SER A 87 -8.08 6.58 -0.41
N ASP A 88 -8.40 7.26 -1.51
CA ASP A 88 -7.53 7.25 -2.69
C ASP A 88 -6.09 7.56 -2.28
N LEU A 89 -5.14 6.86 -2.89
CA LEU A 89 -3.78 6.75 -2.42
C LEU A 89 -2.79 6.89 -3.59
N VAL A 90 -1.70 7.62 -3.37
CA VAL A 90 -0.55 7.62 -4.27
C VAL A 90 0.63 7.07 -3.49
N LEU A 91 1.25 6.00 -3.99
CA LEU A 91 2.45 5.41 -3.41
C LEU A 91 3.65 5.65 -4.32
N ASP A 92 4.75 6.08 -3.73
CA ASP A 92 6.06 6.09 -4.38
C ASP A 92 6.75 4.75 -4.14
N VAL A 93 6.82 3.93 -5.19
CA VAL A 93 7.43 2.59 -5.20
C VAL A 93 8.32 2.44 -6.45
N PRO A 94 9.56 2.95 -6.41
CA PRO A 94 10.46 2.95 -7.58
C PRO A 94 10.74 1.56 -8.16
N ASP A 95 10.75 0.53 -7.31
CA ASP A 95 11.04 -0.85 -7.70
C ASP A 95 9.77 -1.67 -8.08
N ALA A 96 8.61 -1.01 -8.22
CA ALA A 96 7.40 -1.68 -8.67
C ALA A 96 7.45 -1.97 -10.18
N VAL A 97 6.93 -3.14 -10.58
CA VAL A 97 6.88 -3.56 -12.00
C VAL A 97 5.53 -4.15 -12.35
N MET A 98 5.12 -4.04 -13.62
CA MET A 98 3.99 -4.81 -14.16
C MET A 98 4.39 -6.28 -14.34
N LEU A 99 3.45 -7.18 -14.08
CA LEU A 99 3.57 -8.61 -14.34
C LEU A 99 2.85 -8.94 -15.65
N ASP A 100 3.58 -9.52 -16.60
CA ASP A 100 3.06 -10.00 -17.89
C ASP A 100 2.12 -11.21 -17.74
#